data_AF-A0A951S834-F1
#
_entry.id   AF-A0A951S834-F1
#
_cell.length_a   1.000
_cell.length_b   1.000
_cell.length_c   1.000
_cell.angle_alpha   90.00
_cell.angle_beta   90.00
_cell.angle_gamma   90.00
#
_symmetry.space_group_name_H-M   'P 1'
#
loop_
_entity.id
_entity.type
_entity.pdbx_description
1 polymer ?
#
loop_
_entity_poly.entity_id
_entity_poly.type
_entity_poly.pdbx_seq_one_letter_code
_entity_poly.pdbx_strand_id
1 'polypeptide(L)'
;MEEIIESTPINNKTNDVAFKGKGFELLGIYIINWLLICITLGLYYPWARVTKLRFVYQNTLLNNTGFVFTGNGKELFKGFIRFYLVLAFIISINIFATTTESIEIYSIVKFLTLIFFLIIVPLAIHGALRYRLSRTNWRGIHLGYRGDRIRLLWDFCIGYFLLSFTFGIYTSWFVNNIRKYIFQNLRFGNLYFGYDGKGIDLFIINIKGIFFSILTLGIYYFWYRAEYIRYFAKHIYIKQFENTVYVNAEYKGSSLFMLHLVFFYTSFYIRAWICFY
;
A
#
# COMPACT_ATOMS: atom_id res chain seq x y z
N MET A 1 -35.58 45.76 -1.44
CA MET A 1 -36.29 44.48 -1.65
C MET A 1 -36.47 44.36 -3.16
N GLU A 2 -35.75 43.54 -3.92
CA GLU A 2 -34.95 42.33 -3.66
C GLU A 2 -33.77 42.36 -4.63
N GLU A 3 -32.56 42.21 -4.10
CA GLU A 3 -31.37 41.99 -4.91
C GLU A 3 -31.35 40.50 -5.28
N ILE A 4 -31.64 40.20 -6.54
CA ILE A 4 -31.60 38.85 -7.10
C ILE A 4 -30.14 38.41 -7.09
N ILE A 5 -29.77 37.64 -6.08
CA ILE A 5 -28.50 36.94 -6.02
C ILE A 5 -28.54 35.87 -7.11
N GLU A 6 -27.99 36.24 -8.27
CA GLU A 6 -27.68 35.33 -9.37
C GLU A 6 -26.74 34.26 -8.82
N SER A 7 -27.28 33.07 -8.55
CA SER A 7 -26.51 31.92 -8.11
C SER A 7 -25.58 31.51 -9.24
N THR A 8 -24.34 32.01 -9.21
CA THR A 8 -23.28 31.59 -10.13
C THR A 8 -23.24 30.07 -10.19
N PRO A 9 -23.29 29.45 -11.38
CA PRO A 9 -23.24 28.00 -11.48
C PRO A 9 -21.91 27.55 -10.89
N ILE A 10 -21.98 26.70 -9.85
CA ILE A 10 -20.81 26.04 -9.27
C ILE A 10 -20.18 25.26 -10.42
N ASN A 11 -19.13 25.84 -10.99
CA ASN A 11 -18.40 25.27 -12.09
C ASN A 11 -17.89 23.92 -11.61
N ASN A 12 -18.42 22.84 -12.19
CA ASN A 12 -17.96 21.46 -12.03
C ASN A 12 -16.55 21.34 -12.62
N LYS A 13 -15.58 22.07 -12.08
CA LYS A 13 -14.18 21.68 -12.17
C LYS A 13 -14.08 20.42 -11.35
N THR A 14 -14.17 19.28 -12.05
CA THR A 14 -13.61 18.04 -11.53
C THR A 14 -12.26 18.39 -10.95
N ASN A 15 -12.07 18.15 -9.64
CA ASN A 15 -10.78 18.32 -9.01
C ASN A 15 -9.87 17.26 -9.62
N ASP A 16 -9.29 17.56 -10.78
CA ASP A 16 -8.55 16.58 -11.56
C ASP A 16 -7.31 16.19 -10.77
N VAL A 17 -7.34 14.96 -10.27
CA VAL A 17 -6.15 14.30 -9.73
C VAL A 17 -5.35 13.83 -10.93
N ALA A 18 -4.25 14.50 -11.21
CA ALA A 18 -3.39 14.19 -12.35
C ALA A 18 -1.98 13.84 -11.86
N PHE A 19 -1.40 12.76 -12.39
CA PHE A 19 0.01 12.46 -12.17
C PHE A 19 0.83 13.01 -13.34
N LYS A 20 1.70 14.00 -13.10
CA LYS A 20 2.57 14.61 -14.14
C LYS A 20 4.03 14.16 -14.07
N GLY A 21 4.34 13.09 -13.31
CA GLY A 21 5.71 12.61 -13.18
C GLY A 21 6.21 11.94 -14.46
N LYS A 22 7.39 12.34 -14.94
CA LYS A 22 8.01 11.68 -16.10
C LYS A 22 8.56 10.30 -15.73
N GLY A 23 8.26 9.30 -16.55
CA GLY A 23 8.74 7.92 -16.35
C GLY A 23 10.27 7.82 -16.31
N PHE A 24 10.99 8.59 -17.13
CA PHE A 24 12.45 8.63 -17.17
C PHE A 24 13.09 9.20 -15.90
N GLU A 25 12.48 10.23 -15.31
CA GLU A 25 12.96 10.80 -14.03
C GLU A 25 12.75 9.80 -12.89
N LEU A 26 11.60 9.13 -12.87
CA LEU A 26 11.33 8.03 -11.94
C LEU A 26 12.35 6.90 -12.12
N LEU A 27 12.65 6.51 -13.37
CA LEU A 27 13.64 5.49 -13.70
C LEU A 27 15.03 5.81 -13.15
N GLY A 28 15.53 7.03 -13.35
CA GLY A 28 16.81 7.47 -12.80
C GLY A 28 16.86 7.34 -11.28
N ILE A 29 15.78 7.74 -10.58
CA ILE A 29 15.66 7.59 -9.13
C ILE A 29 15.74 6.12 -8.71
N TYR A 30 15.08 5.21 -9.43
CA TYR A 30 15.13 3.78 -9.12
C TYR A 30 16.52 3.19 -9.31
N ILE A 31 17.20 3.51 -10.42
CA ILE A 31 18.54 2.98 -10.72
C ILE A 31 19.55 3.42 -9.66
N ILE A 32 19.59 4.73 -9.36
CA ILE A 32 20.51 5.28 -8.34
C ILE A 32 20.24 4.67 -6.97
N ASN A 33 18.96 4.62 -6.57
CA ASN A 33 18.59 4.03 -5.30
C ASN A 33 18.94 2.55 -5.21
N TRP A 34 18.74 1.79 -6.29
CA TRP A 34 19.09 0.38 -6.34
C TRP A 34 20.60 0.18 -6.19
N LEU A 35 21.41 0.96 -6.92
CA LEU A 35 22.87 0.94 -6.80
C LEU A 35 23.33 1.24 -5.36
N LEU A 36 22.79 2.29 -4.73
CA LEU A 36 23.11 2.65 -3.35
C LEU A 36 22.68 1.58 -2.35
N ILE A 37 21.52 0.95 -2.55
CA ILE A 37 21.07 -0.18 -1.72
C ILE A 37 22.04 -1.35 -1.85
N CYS A 38 22.48 -1.71 -3.06
CA CYS A 38 23.45 -2.79 -3.28
C CYS A 38 24.80 -2.50 -2.61
N ILE A 39 25.35 -1.30 -2.82
CA ILE A 39 26.64 -0.90 -2.23
C ILE A 39 26.58 -0.90 -0.69
N THR A 40 25.45 -0.50 -0.10
CA THR A 40 25.28 -0.44 1.35
C THR A 40 24.68 -1.72 1.96
N LEU A 41 24.61 -2.81 1.19
CA LEU A 41 24.02 -4.10 1.62
C LEU A 41 22.61 -3.94 2.22
N GLY A 42 21.81 -3.04 1.68
CA GLY A 42 20.44 -2.79 2.12
C GLY A 42 20.26 -1.62 3.09
N LEU A 43 21.33 -1.09 3.70
CA LEU A 43 21.22 -0.04 4.72
C LEU A 43 20.66 1.28 4.17
N TYR A 44 20.86 1.58 2.87
CA TYR A 44 20.33 2.79 2.24
C TYR A 44 18.81 2.75 1.96
N TYR A 45 18.13 1.61 2.17
CA TYR A 45 16.71 1.45 1.87
C TYR A 45 15.79 2.56 2.43
N PRO A 46 15.96 3.04 3.67
CA PRO A 46 15.11 4.10 4.22
C PRO A 46 15.18 5.43 3.45
N TRP A 47 16.36 5.81 2.97
CA TRP A 47 16.55 7.02 2.16
C TRP A 47 15.98 6.86 0.76
N ALA A 48 16.25 5.72 0.12
CA ALA A 48 15.66 5.37 -1.18
C ALA A 48 14.12 5.44 -1.14
N ARG A 49 13.52 4.95 -0.05
CA ARG A 49 12.07 5.02 0.15
C ARG A 49 11.56 6.45 0.26
N VAL A 50 12.24 7.32 1.01
CA VAL A 50 11.85 8.74 1.16
C VAL A 50 11.97 9.48 -0.17
N THR A 51 13.05 9.28 -0.92
CA THR A 51 13.23 9.90 -2.25
C THR A 51 12.10 9.51 -3.21
N LYS A 52 11.75 8.23 -3.24
CA LYS A 52 10.63 7.72 -4.06
C LYS A 52 9.29 8.34 -3.65
N LEU A 53 8.99 8.35 -2.34
CA LEU A 53 7.75 8.94 -1.83
C LEU A 53 7.68 10.43 -2.18
N ARG A 54 8.77 11.19 -1.98
CA ARG A 54 8.82 12.60 -2.31
C ARG A 54 8.52 12.84 -3.79
N PHE A 55 9.16 12.09 -4.69
CA PHE A 55 8.91 12.20 -6.12
C PHE A 55 7.46 11.90 -6.49
N VAL A 56 6.88 10.80 -5.97
CA VAL A 56 5.49 10.41 -6.31
C VAL A 56 4.49 11.45 -5.80
N TYR A 57 4.65 11.91 -4.55
CA TYR A 57 3.71 12.86 -3.94
C TYR A 57 3.80 14.25 -4.59
N GLN A 58 5.00 14.75 -4.89
CA GLN A 58 5.18 16.04 -5.58
C GLN A 58 4.61 16.03 -6.99
N ASN A 59 4.66 14.89 -7.69
CA ASN A 59 4.13 14.74 -9.05
C ASN A 59 2.66 14.32 -9.10
N THR A 60 2.03 14.03 -7.95
CA THR A 60 0.58 13.79 -7.84
C THR A 60 -0.09 15.14 -7.61
N LEU A 61 -0.66 15.71 -8.65
CA LEU A 61 -1.29 17.01 -8.62
C LEU A 61 -2.77 16.86 -8.25
N LEU A 62 -3.18 17.58 -7.20
CA LEU A 62 -4.57 17.88 -6.92
C LEU A 62 -4.76 19.38 -7.20
N ASN A 63 -5.68 19.73 -8.09
CA ASN A 63 -5.92 21.10 -8.54
C ASN A 63 -4.64 21.83 -8.98
N ASN A 64 -3.85 21.17 -9.84
CA ASN A 64 -2.54 21.63 -10.35
C ASN A 64 -1.46 21.87 -9.28
N THR A 65 -1.66 21.42 -8.04
CA THR A 65 -0.66 21.54 -6.96
C THR A 65 -0.31 20.17 -6.38
N GLY A 66 0.99 19.88 -6.30
CA GLY A 66 1.51 18.62 -5.79
C GLY A 66 1.41 18.47 -4.28
N PHE A 67 1.38 17.23 -3.80
CA PHE A 67 1.53 16.96 -2.37
C PHE A 67 2.99 17.13 -1.94
N VAL A 68 3.21 17.61 -0.71
CA VAL A 68 4.54 17.74 -0.12
C VAL A 68 4.74 16.64 0.92
N PHE A 69 5.83 15.88 0.77
CA PHE A 69 6.24 14.86 1.72
C PHE A 69 7.48 15.31 2.51
N THR A 70 7.33 15.53 3.81
CA THR A 70 8.36 16.05 4.72
C THR A 70 9.08 14.98 5.52
N GLY A 71 8.84 13.69 5.23
CA GLY A 71 9.50 12.58 5.93
C GLY A 71 11.02 12.56 5.72
N ASN A 72 11.74 12.10 6.74
CA ASN A 72 13.20 12.03 6.73
C ASN A 72 13.69 10.57 6.81
N GLY A 73 14.67 10.21 5.97
CA GLY A 73 15.27 8.87 5.95
C GLY A 73 15.82 8.43 7.30
N LYS A 74 16.37 9.38 8.11
CA LYS A 74 16.87 9.09 9.47
C LYS A 74 15.77 8.62 10.43
N GLU A 75 14.54 9.11 10.28
CA GLU A 75 13.40 8.67 11.12
C GLU A 75 13.02 7.22 10.79
N LEU A 76 12.94 6.89 9.50
CA LEU A 76 12.68 5.53 9.05
C LEU A 76 13.83 4.59 9.43
N PHE A 77 15.08 5.06 9.37
CA PHE A 77 16.27 4.27 9.71
C PHE A 77 16.26 3.75 11.14
N LYS A 78 15.77 4.55 12.11
CA LYS A 78 15.61 4.09 13.51
C LYS A 78 14.67 2.90 13.64
N GLY A 79 13.53 2.94 12.94
CA GLY A 79 12.58 1.82 12.90
C GLY A 79 13.13 0.62 12.15
N PHE A 80 13.88 0.88 11.07
CA PHE A 80 14.52 -0.13 10.23
C PHE A 80 15.56 -0.94 11.00
N ILE A 81 16.47 -0.31 11.75
CA ILE A 81 17.44 -1.03 12.58
C ILE A 81 16.73 -1.91 13.62
N ARG A 82 15.74 -1.38 14.32
CA ARG A 82 14.98 -2.17 15.33
C ARG A 82 14.33 -3.40 14.69
N PHE A 83 13.76 -3.24 13.50
CA PHE A 83 13.18 -4.35 12.75
C PHE A 83 14.23 -5.41 12.38
N TYR A 84 15.39 -5.01 11.85
CA TYR A 84 16.47 -5.94 11.50
C TYR A 84 17.04 -6.69 12.70
N LEU A 85 17.17 -6.02 13.85
CA LEU A 85 17.62 -6.67 15.08
C LEU A 85 16.65 -7.76 15.54
N VAL A 86 15.35 -7.44 15.55
CA VAL A 86 14.30 -8.42 15.90
C VAL A 86 14.26 -9.57 14.89
N LEU A 87 14.39 -9.25 13.60
CA LEU A 87 14.41 -10.26 12.53
C LEU A 87 15.62 -11.19 12.65
N ALA A 88 16.81 -10.64 12.88
CA ALA A 88 18.03 -11.42 13.09
C ALA A 88 17.89 -12.35 14.29
N PHE A 89 17.33 -11.86 15.40
CA PHE A 89 17.05 -12.67 16.59
C PHE A 89 16.10 -13.84 16.29
N ILE A 90 15.01 -13.59 15.57
CA ILE A 90 14.05 -14.64 15.18
C ILE A 90 14.69 -15.66 14.25
N ILE A 91 15.52 -15.22 13.30
CA ILE A 91 16.25 -16.10 12.39
C ILE A 91 17.21 -16.99 13.19
N SER A 92 17.98 -16.43 14.13
CA SER A 92 18.90 -17.19 14.98
C SER A 92 18.17 -18.26 15.80
N ILE A 93 17.01 -17.93 16.39
CA ILE A 93 16.19 -18.91 17.12
C ILE A 93 15.69 -20.02 16.17
N ASN A 94 15.26 -19.66 14.96
CA ASN A 94 14.80 -20.64 13.97
C ASN A 94 15.93 -21.58 13.52
N ILE A 95 17.15 -21.05 13.35
CA ILE A 95 18.34 -21.85 13.02
C ILE A 95 18.66 -22.81 14.17
N PHE A 96 18.70 -22.31 15.39
CA PHE A 96 18.94 -23.13 16.58
C PHE A 96 17.91 -24.28 16.70
N ALA A 97 16.63 -23.98 16.48
CA ALA A 97 15.57 -24.97 16.51
C ALA A 97 15.72 -26.04 15.43
N THR A 98 16.26 -25.71 14.25
CA THR A 98 16.56 -26.70 13.21
C THR A 98 17.78 -27.55 13.52
N THR A 99 18.80 -27.00 14.18
CA THR A 99 20.03 -27.72 14.52
C THR A 99 19.85 -28.68 15.70
N THR A 100 18.87 -28.47 16.57
CA THR A 100 18.64 -29.33 17.75
C THR A 100 18.02 -30.69 17.39
N GLU A 101 17.52 -30.87 16.15
CA GLU A 101 16.86 -32.09 15.65
C GLU A 101 15.67 -32.61 16.48
N SER A 102 15.21 -31.85 17.48
CA SER A 102 14.04 -32.20 18.30
C SER A 102 12.75 -31.64 17.72
N ILE A 103 11.80 -32.53 17.43
CA ILE A 103 10.52 -32.20 16.81
C ILE A 103 9.68 -31.22 17.65
N GLU A 104 9.74 -31.36 18.98
CA GLU A 104 8.99 -30.56 19.93
C GLU A 104 9.46 -29.09 19.92
N ILE A 105 10.78 -28.87 20.05
CA ILE A 105 11.37 -27.52 20.03
C ILE A 105 11.14 -26.86 18.67
N TYR A 106 11.33 -27.61 17.58
CA TYR A 106 11.06 -27.11 16.23
C TYR A 106 9.62 -26.61 16.08
N SER A 107 8.65 -27.42 16.50
CA SER A 107 7.22 -27.10 16.38
C SER A 107 6.84 -25.86 17.21
N ILE A 108 7.31 -25.80 18.45
CA ILE A 108 7.08 -24.65 19.35
C ILE A 108 7.66 -23.37 18.75
N VAL A 109 8.90 -23.40 18.27
CA VAL A 109 9.57 -22.23 17.68
C VAL A 109 8.86 -21.77 16.40
N LYS A 110 8.41 -22.69 15.55
CA LYS A 110 7.64 -22.34 14.35
C LYS A 110 6.30 -21.71 14.69
N PHE A 111 5.59 -22.25 15.69
CA PHE A 111 4.33 -21.68 16.16
C PHE A 111 4.51 -20.27 16.73
N LEU A 112 5.53 -20.06 17.57
CA LEU A 112 5.85 -18.73 18.12
C LEU A 112 6.24 -17.74 17.02
N THR A 113 7.01 -18.19 16.03
CA THR A 113 7.38 -17.37 14.87
C THR A 113 6.14 -16.95 14.06
N LEU A 114 5.19 -17.85 13.86
CA LEU A 114 3.93 -17.55 13.19
C LEU A 114 3.12 -16.47 13.94
N ILE A 115 2.97 -16.63 15.27
CA ILE A 115 2.27 -15.64 16.12
C ILE A 115 2.97 -14.28 16.05
N PHE A 116 4.30 -14.26 16.08
CA PHE A 116 5.05 -13.02 15.94
C PHE A 116 4.72 -12.30 14.63
N PHE A 117 4.72 -13.02 13.50
CA PHE A 117 4.38 -12.43 12.20
C PHE A 117 2.92 -11.95 12.14
N LEU A 118 1.99 -12.69 12.74
CA LEU A 118 0.58 -12.31 12.83
C LEU A 118 0.39 -10.95 13.54
N ILE A 119 1.19 -10.68 14.57
CA ILE A 119 1.10 -9.44 15.36
C ILE A 119 1.88 -8.30 14.71
N ILE A 120 3.09 -8.55 14.21
CA ILE A 120 3.98 -7.47 13.73
C ILE A 120 3.47 -6.84 12.43
N VAL A 121 2.83 -7.61 11.55
CA VAL A 121 2.34 -7.13 10.25
C VAL A 121 1.28 -6.02 10.40
N PRO A 122 0.15 -6.22 11.11
CA PRO A 122 -0.84 -5.16 11.29
C PRO A 122 -0.27 -3.93 12.02
N LEU A 123 0.61 -4.14 13.01
CA LEU A 123 1.26 -3.04 13.72
C LEU A 123 2.21 -2.23 12.81
N ALA A 124 2.96 -2.91 11.95
CA ALA A 124 3.82 -2.28 10.96
C ALA A 124 3.01 -1.48 9.94
N ILE A 125 1.89 -2.04 9.45
CA ILE A 125 0.96 -1.36 8.53
C ILE A 125 0.40 -0.09 9.18
N HIS A 126 -0.14 -0.21 10.39
CA HIS A 126 -0.66 0.94 11.14
C HIS A 126 0.41 2.02 11.34
N GLY A 127 1.60 1.62 11.81
CA GLY A 127 2.71 2.55 12.07
C GLY A 127 3.18 3.27 10.81
N ALA A 128 3.30 2.54 9.69
CA ALA A 128 3.74 3.12 8.43
C ALA A 128 2.68 4.03 7.78
N LEU A 129 1.38 3.71 7.89
CA LEU A 129 0.30 4.57 7.43
C LEU A 129 0.27 5.87 8.23
N ARG A 130 0.30 5.77 9.57
CA ARG A 130 0.33 6.94 10.44
C ARG A 130 1.52 7.84 10.15
N TYR A 131 2.71 7.25 10.05
CA TYR A 131 3.94 7.99 9.71
C TYR A 131 3.80 8.69 8.36
N ARG A 132 3.45 7.93 7.30
CA ARG A 132 3.40 8.46 5.93
C ARG A 132 2.42 9.62 5.81
N LEU A 133 1.19 9.45 6.31
CA LEU A 133 0.16 10.48 6.19
C LEU A 133 0.48 11.71 7.01
N SER A 134 0.99 11.56 8.24
CA SER A 134 1.39 12.72 9.07
C SER A 134 2.48 13.59 8.44
N ARG A 135 3.31 12.98 7.59
CA ARG A 135 4.39 13.64 6.85
C ARG A 135 3.96 14.08 5.45
N THR A 136 2.72 13.85 5.05
CA THR A 136 2.14 14.38 3.81
C THR A 136 1.28 15.60 4.13
N ASN A 137 1.50 16.68 3.40
CA ASN A 137 0.62 17.84 3.41
C ASN A 137 0.28 18.27 1.98
N TRP A 138 -0.81 19.02 1.85
CA TRP A 138 -1.19 19.69 0.61
C TRP A 138 -1.72 21.07 0.97
N ARG A 139 -1.09 22.12 0.41
CA ARG A 139 -1.44 23.53 0.70
C ARG A 139 -1.57 23.82 2.21
N GLY A 140 -0.66 23.28 3.03
CA GLY A 140 -0.66 23.45 4.48
C GLY A 140 -1.62 22.54 5.26
N ILE A 141 -2.50 21.78 4.58
CA ILE A 141 -3.41 20.82 5.23
C ILE A 141 -2.71 19.46 5.32
N HIS A 142 -2.52 18.96 6.55
CA HIS A 142 -1.92 17.66 6.79
C HIS A 142 -2.90 16.51 6.56
N LEU A 143 -2.40 15.42 5.98
CA LEU A 143 -3.11 14.15 5.97
C LEU A 143 -2.91 13.46 7.32
N GLY A 144 -3.87 12.63 7.71
CA GLY A 144 -3.84 11.91 8.98
C GLY A 144 -4.43 10.52 8.87
N TYR A 145 -3.95 9.62 9.74
CA TYR A 145 -4.54 8.31 9.97
C TYR A 145 -4.97 8.23 11.43
N ARG A 146 -6.26 7.96 11.67
CA ARG A 146 -6.84 7.83 13.03
C ARG A 146 -7.32 6.41 13.34
N GLY A 147 -6.81 5.41 12.63
CA GLY A 147 -7.13 4.01 12.93
C GLY A 147 -6.66 3.62 14.32
N ASP A 148 -7.29 2.63 14.91
CA ASP A 148 -6.86 1.93 16.11
C ASP A 148 -5.90 0.77 15.74
N ARG A 149 -4.90 0.52 16.59
CA ARG A 149 -3.95 -0.59 16.44
C ARG A 149 -4.59 -1.92 16.80
N ILE A 150 -5.37 -1.95 17.88
CA ILE A 150 -5.93 -3.18 18.44
C ILE A 150 -7.03 -3.70 17.52
N ARG A 151 -7.91 -2.80 17.05
CA ARG A 151 -8.95 -3.15 16.08
C ARG A 151 -8.37 -3.72 14.77
N LEU A 152 -7.32 -3.09 14.22
CA LEU A 152 -6.66 -3.61 13.02
C LEU A 152 -6.03 -4.98 13.28
N LEU A 153 -5.38 -5.17 14.43
CA LEU A 153 -4.80 -6.45 14.81
C LEU A 153 -5.87 -7.54 14.92
N TRP A 154 -7.02 -7.24 15.51
CA TRP A 154 -8.14 -8.17 15.61
C TRP A 154 -8.70 -8.57 14.24
N ASP A 155 -8.87 -7.60 13.33
CA ASP A 155 -9.30 -7.85 11.94
C ASP A 155 -8.30 -8.77 11.21
N PHE A 156 -7.00 -8.60 11.47
CA PHE A 156 -5.95 -9.49 10.96
C PHE A 156 -6.04 -10.90 11.57
N CYS A 157 -6.21 -11.03 12.89
CA CYS A 157 -6.36 -12.33 13.55
C CYS A 157 -7.55 -13.12 12.99
N ILE A 158 -8.73 -12.49 12.89
CA ILE A 158 -9.91 -13.12 12.27
C ILE A 158 -9.64 -13.45 10.80
N GLY A 159 -9.00 -12.54 10.07
CA GLY A 159 -8.65 -12.74 8.66
C GLY A 159 -7.79 -13.99 8.45
N TYR A 160 -6.69 -14.11 9.19
CA TYR A 160 -5.80 -15.27 9.12
C TYR A 160 -6.48 -16.55 9.59
N PHE A 161 -7.29 -16.49 10.64
CA PHE A 161 -8.09 -17.63 11.09
C PHE A 161 -8.99 -18.14 9.96
N LEU A 162 -9.78 -17.26 9.32
CA LEU A 162 -10.65 -17.62 8.21
C LEU A 162 -9.89 -18.09 6.97
N LEU A 163 -8.71 -17.52 6.69
CA LEU A 163 -7.86 -17.95 5.59
C LEU A 163 -7.41 -19.41 5.75
N SER A 164 -7.07 -19.82 6.99
CA SER A 164 -6.68 -21.20 7.29
C SER A 164 -7.81 -22.20 7.00
N PHE A 165 -9.07 -21.85 7.27
CA PHE A 165 -10.23 -22.74 7.01
C PHE A 165 -10.71 -22.72 5.56
N THR A 166 -10.50 -21.62 4.84
CA THR A 166 -11.05 -21.43 3.50
C THR A 166 -10.03 -21.70 2.39
N PHE A 167 -8.84 -22.22 2.72
CA PHE A 167 -7.74 -22.46 1.77
C PHE A 167 -7.44 -21.25 0.87
N GLY A 168 -7.50 -20.05 1.44
CA GLY A 168 -7.20 -18.80 0.72
C GLY A 168 -8.38 -18.17 -0.02
N ILE A 169 -9.56 -18.81 -0.11
CA ILE A 169 -10.74 -18.22 -0.76
C ILE A 169 -11.14 -16.90 -0.07
N TYR A 170 -11.03 -16.84 1.27
CA TYR A 170 -11.38 -15.64 2.03
C TYR A 170 -10.48 -14.41 1.78
N THR A 171 -9.36 -14.56 1.05
CA THR A 171 -8.41 -13.46 0.76
C THR A 171 -9.11 -12.24 0.19
N SER A 172 -10.08 -12.43 -0.71
CA SER A 172 -10.82 -11.34 -1.36
C SER A 172 -11.65 -10.52 -0.39
N TRP A 173 -12.27 -11.15 0.61
CA TRP A 173 -13.02 -10.46 1.66
C TRP A 173 -12.07 -9.81 2.66
N PHE A 174 -11.02 -10.52 3.05
CA PHE A 174 -10.01 -10.01 3.98
C PHE A 174 -9.37 -8.71 3.46
N VAL A 175 -8.90 -8.69 2.20
CA VAL A 175 -8.29 -7.49 1.60
C VAL A 175 -9.28 -6.32 1.54
N ASN A 176 -10.54 -6.57 1.15
CA ASN A 176 -11.58 -5.54 1.12
C ASN A 176 -11.87 -4.99 2.53
N ASN A 177 -11.93 -5.84 3.55
CA ASN A 177 -12.17 -5.42 4.94
C ASN A 177 -11.04 -4.55 5.46
N ILE A 178 -9.79 -4.94 5.24
CA ILE A 178 -8.62 -4.13 5.63
C ILE A 178 -8.59 -2.79 4.89
N ARG A 179 -8.85 -2.78 3.57
CA ARG A 179 -8.94 -1.52 2.82
C ARG A 179 -10.05 -0.63 3.32
N LYS A 180 -11.24 -1.18 3.56
CA LYS A 180 -12.38 -0.47 4.16
C LYS A 180 -11.99 0.19 5.47
N TYR A 181 -11.38 -0.57 6.36
CA TYR A 181 -10.88 -0.05 7.63
C TYR A 181 -9.85 1.07 7.46
N ILE A 182 -8.88 0.91 6.55
CA ILE A 182 -7.86 1.92 6.31
C ILE A 182 -8.51 3.21 5.82
N PHE A 183 -9.30 3.16 4.73
CA PHE A 183 -9.90 4.33 4.10
C PHE A 183 -10.84 5.09 5.04
N GLN A 184 -11.69 4.41 5.81
CA GLN A 184 -12.58 5.04 6.79
C GLN A 184 -11.83 5.84 7.87
N ASN A 185 -10.58 5.47 8.13
CA ASN A 185 -9.74 6.09 9.15
C ASN A 185 -8.73 7.10 8.56
N LEU A 186 -8.75 7.36 7.25
CA LEU A 186 -7.98 8.43 6.62
C LEU A 186 -8.68 9.77 6.87
N ARG A 187 -7.88 10.82 7.08
CA ARG A 187 -8.35 12.19 7.27
C ARG A 187 -7.55 13.14 6.39
N PHE A 188 -8.23 14.08 5.78
CA PHE A 188 -7.61 15.16 5.03
C PHE A 188 -8.44 16.43 5.18
N GLY A 189 -8.08 17.28 6.16
CA GLY A 189 -8.93 18.40 6.57
C GLY A 189 -10.35 17.92 6.95
N ASN A 190 -11.36 18.48 6.27
CA ASN A 190 -12.78 18.13 6.46
C ASN A 190 -13.27 17.02 5.51
N LEU A 191 -12.37 16.41 4.74
CA LEU A 191 -12.69 15.32 3.80
C LEU A 191 -12.67 13.97 4.51
N TYR A 192 -13.70 13.18 4.22
CA TYR A 192 -13.86 11.81 4.71
C TYR A 192 -13.63 10.85 3.57
N PHE A 193 -12.69 9.92 3.74
CA PHE A 193 -12.51 8.84 2.76
C PHE A 193 -13.36 7.64 3.15
N GLY A 194 -13.80 6.91 2.15
CA GLY A 194 -14.46 5.64 2.35
C GLY A 194 -14.20 4.69 1.20
N TYR A 195 -14.65 3.46 1.41
CA TYR A 195 -14.45 2.37 0.49
C TYR A 195 -15.65 1.42 0.54
N ASP A 196 -16.26 1.14 -0.60
CA ASP A 196 -17.48 0.34 -0.74
C ASP A 196 -17.28 -0.95 -1.56
N GLY A 197 -16.04 -1.36 -1.79
CA GLY A 197 -15.72 -2.57 -2.53
C GLY A 197 -16.25 -3.84 -1.85
N LYS A 198 -16.72 -4.79 -2.68
CA LYS A 198 -17.33 -6.05 -2.23
C LYS A 198 -16.36 -7.22 -2.41
N GLY A 199 -16.36 -8.13 -1.42
CA GLY A 199 -15.55 -9.35 -1.44
C GLY A 199 -15.77 -10.22 -2.69
N ILE A 200 -17.03 -10.34 -3.12
CA ILE A 200 -17.41 -11.17 -4.27
C ILE A 200 -16.86 -10.66 -5.60
N ASP A 201 -16.88 -9.35 -5.82
CA ASP A 201 -16.37 -8.74 -7.06
C ASP A 201 -14.86 -8.98 -7.18
N LEU A 202 -14.14 -8.78 -6.07
CA LEU A 202 -12.71 -9.06 -6.01
C LEU A 202 -12.39 -10.55 -6.16
N PHE A 203 -13.24 -11.44 -5.63
CA PHE A 203 -13.08 -12.88 -5.79
C PHE A 203 -13.19 -13.31 -7.25
N ILE A 204 -14.15 -12.77 -7.99
CA ILE A 204 -14.30 -13.04 -9.43
C ILE A 204 -13.07 -12.53 -10.21
N ILE A 205 -12.57 -11.33 -9.88
CA ILE A 205 -11.35 -10.77 -10.48
C ILE A 205 -10.14 -11.69 -10.19
N ASN A 206 -10.00 -12.19 -8.97
CA ASN A 206 -8.90 -13.08 -8.57
C ASN A 206 -8.96 -14.43 -9.31
N ILE A 207 -10.14 -15.06 -9.40
CA ILE A 207 -10.31 -16.33 -10.11
C ILE A 207 -9.99 -16.18 -11.60
N LYS A 208 -10.55 -15.15 -12.26
CA LYS A 208 -10.25 -14.84 -13.67
C LYS A 208 -8.75 -14.56 -13.85
N GLY A 209 -8.18 -13.76 -12.95
CA GLY A 209 -6.77 -13.39 -12.95
C GLY A 209 -5.85 -14.61 -12.89
N ILE A 210 -6.10 -15.52 -11.95
CA ILE A 210 -5.33 -16.76 -11.77
C ILE A 210 -5.48 -17.65 -13.00
N PHE A 211 -6.71 -17.91 -13.44
CA PHE A 211 -7.00 -18.77 -14.58
C PHE A 211 -6.28 -18.32 -15.86
N PHE A 212 -6.45 -17.05 -16.25
CA PHE A 212 -5.79 -16.52 -17.44
C PHE A 212 -4.28 -16.35 -17.27
N SER A 213 -3.79 -16.09 -16.06
CA SER A 213 -2.34 -16.04 -15.80
C SER A 213 -1.71 -17.41 -16.01
N ILE A 214 -2.33 -18.49 -15.57
CA ILE A 214 -1.82 -19.84 -15.82
C ILE A 214 -1.85 -20.15 -17.32
N LEU A 215 -2.98 -19.88 -17.99
CA LEU A 215 -3.15 -20.13 -19.43
C LEU A 215 -2.13 -19.40 -20.31
N THR A 216 -1.74 -18.19 -19.90
CA THR A 216 -0.81 -17.32 -20.66
C THR A 216 0.62 -17.37 -20.12
N LEU A 217 0.97 -18.37 -19.31
CA LEU A 217 2.31 -18.53 -18.69
C LEU A 217 2.77 -17.27 -17.94
N GLY A 218 1.85 -16.61 -17.25
CA GLY A 218 2.09 -15.43 -16.42
C GLY A 218 1.97 -14.09 -17.13
N ILE A 219 1.78 -14.05 -18.46
CA ILE A 219 1.67 -12.79 -19.20
C ILE A 219 0.41 -12.02 -18.80
N TYR A 220 -0.73 -12.70 -18.58
CA TYR A 220 -1.96 -12.03 -18.16
C TYR A 220 -1.87 -11.34 -16.78
N TYR A 221 -0.86 -11.67 -15.96
CA TYR A 221 -0.65 -11.06 -14.65
C TYR A 221 -0.64 -9.52 -14.70
N PHE A 222 -0.10 -8.91 -15.76
CA PHE A 222 -0.06 -7.44 -15.89
C PHE A 222 -1.45 -6.83 -16.12
N TRP A 223 -2.33 -7.52 -16.85
CA TRP A 223 -3.72 -7.11 -17.05
C TRP A 223 -4.55 -7.35 -15.79
N TYR A 224 -4.37 -8.51 -15.15
CA TYR A 224 -4.97 -8.82 -13.85
C TYR A 224 -4.61 -7.75 -12.82
N ARG A 225 -3.33 -7.35 -12.73
CA ARG A 225 -2.88 -6.27 -11.83
C ARG A 225 -3.51 -4.92 -12.18
N ALA A 226 -3.66 -4.61 -13.47
CA ALA A 226 -4.32 -3.37 -13.89
C ALA A 226 -5.80 -3.37 -13.47
N GLU A 227 -6.50 -4.48 -13.68
CA GLU A 227 -7.90 -4.66 -13.27
C GLU A 227 -8.06 -4.54 -11.75
N TYR A 228 -7.14 -5.13 -10.99
CA TYR A 228 -7.09 -5.03 -9.53
C TYR A 228 -6.94 -3.57 -9.05
N ILE A 229 -6.08 -2.77 -9.70
CA ILE A 229 -5.91 -1.34 -9.40
C ILE A 229 -7.17 -0.53 -9.76
N ARG A 230 -7.74 -0.77 -10.95
CA ARG A 230 -8.97 -0.10 -11.40
C ARG A 230 -10.15 -0.38 -10.46
N TYR A 231 -10.29 -1.63 -10.03
CA TYR A 231 -11.31 -2.04 -9.07
C TYR A 231 -11.19 -1.24 -7.77
N PHE A 232 -10.00 -1.19 -7.15
CA PHE A 232 -9.83 -0.42 -5.92
C PHE A 232 -10.05 1.07 -6.11
N ALA A 233 -9.56 1.66 -7.21
CA ALA A 233 -9.77 3.07 -7.49
C ALA A 233 -11.26 3.41 -7.53
N LYS A 234 -12.04 2.66 -8.32
CA LYS A 234 -13.48 2.87 -8.50
C LYS A 234 -14.29 2.77 -7.20
N HIS A 235 -13.82 1.96 -6.25
CA HIS A 235 -14.48 1.76 -4.96
C HIS A 235 -14.02 2.71 -3.86
N ILE A 236 -13.08 3.62 -4.14
CA ILE A 236 -12.71 4.69 -3.21
C ILE A 236 -13.61 5.88 -3.48
N TYR A 237 -14.22 6.42 -2.42
CA TYR A 237 -14.99 7.66 -2.50
C TYR A 237 -14.51 8.65 -1.44
N ILE A 238 -14.67 9.93 -1.75
CA ILE A 238 -14.37 11.06 -0.88
C ILE A 238 -15.69 11.79 -0.62
N LYS A 239 -16.05 11.94 0.65
CA LYS A 239 -17.20 12.70 1.12
C LYS A 239 -16.76 14.08 1.61
N GLN A 240 -17.38 15.11 1.07
CA GLN A 240 -17.26 16.49 1.53
C GLN A 240 -18.66 17.06 1.73
N PHE A 241 -19.06 17.27 2.99
CA PHE A 241 -20.43 17.64 3.34
C PHE A 241 -21.45 16.63 2.75
N GLU A 242 -22.35 17.06 1.87
CA GLU A 242 -23.35 16.21 1.21
C GLU A 242 -22.86 15.58 -0.10
N ASN A 243 -21.73 16.03 -0.65
CA ASN A 243 -21.23 15.55 -1.93
C ASN A 243 -20.30 14.34 -1.77
N THR A 244 -20.58 13.29 -2.53
CA THR A 244 -19.72 12.11 -2.71
C THR A 244 -19.06 12.13 -4.07
N VAL A 245 -17.73 12.09 -4.11
CA VAL A 245 -16.97 11.95 -5.35
C VAL A 245 -16.25 10.62 -5.35
N TYR A 246 -16.49 9.80 -6.37
CA TYR A 246 -15.77 8.56 -6.59
C TYR A 246 -14.44 8.81 -7.29
N VAL A 247 -13.40 8.10 -6.86
CA VAL A 247 -12.11 8.13 -7.51
C VAL A 247 -12.18 7.24 -8.75
N ASN A 248 -11.69 7.74 -9.88
CA ASN A 248 -11.50 6.93 -11.07
C ASN A 248 -10.01 6.88 -11.41
N ALA A 249 -9.55 5.72 -11.86
CA ALA A 249 -8.18 5.56 -12.33
C ALA A 249 -8.15 4.73 -13.61
N GLU A 250 -7.64 5.34 -14.67
CA GLU A 250 -7.43 4.65 -15.95
C GLU A 250 -6.03 4.05 -15.99
N TYR A 251 -5.91 2.77 -15.65
CA TYR A 251 -4.67 2.02 -15.78
C TYR A 251 -4.78 0.96 -16.87
N LYS A 252 -3.91 1.04 -17.90
CA LYS A 252 -3.80 0.01 -18.95
C LYS A 252 -2.81 -1.09 -18.55
N GLY A 253 -3.15 -2.34 -18.86
CA GLY A 253 -2.27 -3.50 -18.62
C GLY A 253 -0.94 -3.41 -19.37
N SER A 254 -0.97 -2.91 -20.61
CA SER A 254 0.23 -2.69 -21.42
C SER A 254 1.22 -1.70 -20.78
N SER A 255 0.73 -0.63 -20.16
CA SER A 255 1.58 0.33 -19.44
C SER A 255 2.29 -0.33 -18.26
N LEU A 256 1.62 -1.23 -17.53
CA LEU A 256 2.24 -1.98 -16.43
C LEU A 256 3.24 -3.02 -16.93
N PHE A 257 2.95 -3.68 -18.04
CA PHE A 257 3.87 -4.59 -18.69
C PHE A 257 5.15 -3.87 -19.10
N MET A 258 5.04 -2.76 -19.83
CA MET A 258 6.20 -1.95 -20.23
C MET A 258 6.98 -1.45 -19.03
N LEU A 259 6.29 -0.94 -17.99
CA LEU A 259 6.93 -0.53 -16.75
C LEU A 259 7.72 -1.69 -16.14
N HIS A 260 7.13 -2.88 -16.01
CA HIS A 260 7.83 -4.02 -15.44
C HIS A 260 8.97 -4.59 -16.29
N LEU A 261 8.89 -4.47 -17.62
CA LEU A 261 9.99 -4.81 -18.52
C LEU A 261 11.19 -3.88 -18.27
N VAL A 262 10.93 -2.56 -18.18
CA VAL A 262 11.99 -1.58 -17.92
C VAL A 262 12.56 -1.70 -16.49
N PHE A 263 11.72 -2.04 -15.51
CA PHE A 263 12.11 -2.17 -14.10
C PHE A 263 12.43 -3.62 -13.67
N PHE A 264 12.57 -4.57 -14.60
CA PHE A 264 12.69 -6.01 -14.34
C PHE A 264 13.77 -6.33 -13.29
N TYR A 265 14.93 -5.66 -13.39
CA TYR A 265 16.07 -5.81 -12.47
C TYR A 265 15.88 -5.16 -11.09
N THR A 266 15.04 -4.13 -10.97
CA THR A 266 14.80 -3.43 -9.69
C THR A 266 13.61 -4.00 -8.90
N SER A 267 12.81 -4.87 -9.53
CA SER A 267 11.53 -5.35 -8.97
C SER A 267 11.68 -6.45 -7.89
N PHE A 268 12.79 -7.19 -7.88
CA PHE A 268 12.95 -8.37 -7.02
C PHE A 268 12.96 -8.00 -5.52
N TYR A 269 13.57 -6.86 -5.16
CA TYR A 269 13.67 -6.41 -3.76
C TYR A 269 12.49 -5.57 -3.27
N ILE A 270 11.59 -5.14 -4.16
CA ILE A 270 10.59 -4.13 -3.87
C ILE A 270 9.17 -4.72 -3.77
N ARG A 271 8.91 -5.84 -4.46
CA ARG A 271 7.56 -6.45 -4.51
C ARG A 271 7.08 -7.02 -3.17
N ALA A 272 7.97 -7.53 -2.33
CA ALA A 272 7.61 -8.02 -0.99
C ALA A 272 7.12 -6.90 -0.04
N TRP A 273 7.40 -5.63 -0.35
CA TRP A 273 7.04 -4.48 0.50
C TRP A 273 6.05 -3.50 -0.14
N ILE A 274 5.86 -3.54 -1.46
CA ILE A 274 4.91 -2.66 -2.18
C ILE A 274 3.51 -3.28 -2.31
N CYS A 275 3.35 -4.59 -2.26
CA CYS A 275 2.01 -5.21 -2.38
C CYS A 275 1.11 -5.03 -1.14
N PHE A 276 1.61 -4.46 -0.03
CA PHE A 276 0.84 -4.20 1.19
C PHE A 276 0.60 -2.71 1.51
N TYR A 277 0.69 -1.81 0.52
CA TYR A 277 0.14 -0.45 0.61
C TYR A 277 -0.63 -0.08 -0.66
#